data_AF-A0A8U0QF90-F1
#
_entry.id   AF-A0A8U0QF90-F1
#
_cell.length_a   1.000
_cell.length_b   1.000
_cell.length_c   1.000
_cell.angle_alpha   90.00
_cell.angle_beta   90.00
_cell.angle_gamma   90.00
#
_symmetry.space_group_name_H-M   'P 1'
#
loop_
_entity.id
_entity.type
_entity.pdbx_description
1 polymer ?
#
loop_
_entity_poly.entity_id
_entity_poly.type
_entity_poly.pdbx_seq_one_letter_code
_entity_poly.pdbx_strand_id
1 'polypeptide(L)'
;KCIYCRKRCVRRGQGGGGACIQCSCGRCPTSFHVTCAHAAGVTMEPDDWPYVVSITCHRHQSRSSSAQRAAFQKDIVLGQTVISKHKNLRYYSSKVTQVTSQTFYEVMFDDGSFSNDTYPEDIVSRDCARLGPPEVGEAVQVKWPDGLFYGAKYQGSNTSHMYQVEFEDGSQVVAKREDVYTLDEDLPKKVKGRLSTASSMRFQDAFFTTQGERKRQRTPNSRFQKDYVALPGLLTASKSTWEPRSPKGK
;
A
#
# COMPACT_ATOMS: atom_id res chain seq x y z
N LYS A 1 -16.14 -10.37 -26.16
CA LYS A 1 -15.71 -11.23 -27.30
C LYS A 1 -14.19 -11.29 -27.30
N CYS A 2 -13.60 -12.48 -27.16
CA CYS A 2 -12.15 -12.61 -27.04
C CYS A 2 -11.38 -12.07 -28.27
N ILE A 3 -10.44 -11.16 -28.05
CA ILE A 3 -9.64 -10.55 -29.13
C ILE A 3 -8.82 -11.56 -29.95
N TYR A 4 -8.41 -12.68 -29.34
CA TYR A 4 -7.54 -13.68 -29.96
C TYR A 4 -8.32 -14.71 -30.79
N CYS A 5 -9.48 -15.16 -30.31
CA CYS A 5 -10.26 -16.20 -30.99
C CYS A 5 -11.45 -15.66 -31.80
N ARG A 6 -11.82 -14.37 -31.67
CA ARG A 6 -12.96 -13.76 -32.40
C ARG A 6 -12.91 -13.99 -33.92
N LYS A 7 -11.72 -14.05 -34.52
CA LYS A 7 -11.56 -14.28 -35.97
C LYS A 7 -11.62 -15.78 -36.34
N ARG A 8 -11.35 -16.70 -35.41
CA ARG A 8 -11.40 -18.15 -35.63
C ARG A 8 -12.78 -18.75 -35.36
N CYS A 9 -13.52 -18.24 -34.37
CA CYS A 9 -14.86 -18.74 -34.03
C CYS A 9 -15.88 -18.52 -35.17
N VAL A 10 -15.71 -17.47 -35.98
CA VAL A 10 -16.58 -17.22 -37.15
C VAL A 10 -16.38 -18.26 -38.27
N ARG A 11 -15.20 -18.88 -38.36
CA ARG A 11 -14.87 -19.83 -39.45
C ARG A 11 -15.19 -21.30 -39.15
N ARG A 12 -15.44 -21.68 -37.89
CA ARG A 12 -15.56 -23.10 -37.50
C ARG A 12 -16.91 -23.51 -36.92
N GLY A 13 -17.91 -22.62 -36.84
CA GLY A 13 -19.23 -22.97 -36.30
C GLY A 13 -19.21 -23.51 -34.86
N GLN A 14 -18.07 -23.50 -34.18
CA GLN A 14 -17.92 -23.92 -32.79
C GLN A 14 -18.25 -22.71 -31.91
N GLY A 15 -19.54 -22.60 -31.59
CA GLY A 15 -20.01 -21.87 -30.43
C GLY A 15 -19.49 -22.56 -29.18
N GLY A 16 -18.28 -22.22 -28.77
CA GLY A 16 -17.67 -22.84 -27.60
C GLY A 16 -16.36 -22.17 -27.29
N GLY A 17 -16.35 -21.36 -26.24
CA GLY A 17 -15.09 -20.82 -25.76
C GLY A 17 -15.34 -19.92 -24.58
N GLY A 18 -15.65 -20.51 -23.43
CA GLY A 18 -15.45 -19.95 -22.09
C GLY A 18 -16.04 -18.57 -21.74
N ALA A 19 -15.99 -18.25 -20.45
CA ALA A 19 -16.22 -16.88 -20.00
C ALA A 19 -15.07 -15.98 -20.49
N CYS A 20 -15.41 -14.84 -21.10
CA CYS A 20 -14.44 -13.78 -21.38
C CYS A 20 -14.17 -13.00 -20.10
N ILE A 21 -12.90 -12.81 -19.77
CA ILE A 21 -12.44 -11.86 -18.75
C ILE A 21 -11.99 -10.56 -19.40
N GLN A 22 -12.08 -9.46 -18.66
CA GLN A 22 -11.67 -8.13 -19.13
C GLN A 22 -10.32 -7.75 -18.53
N CYS A 23 -9.54 -6.95 -19.25
CA CYS A 23 -8.30 -6.39 -18.71
C CYS A 23 -8.57 -5.49 -17.50
N SER A 24 -7.80 -5.69 -16.43
CA SER A 24 -7.94 -4.96 -15.15
C SER A 24 -7.41 -3.52 -15.20
N CYS A 25 -6.73 -3.12 -16.27
CA CYS A 25 -6.21 -1.76 -16.43
C CYS A 25 -7.32 -0.76 -16.77
N GLY A 26 -7.88 -0.12 -15.74
CA GLY A 26 -8.83 0.98 -15.90
C GLY A 26 -10.15 0.53 -16.54
N ARG A 27 -10.63 1.24 -17.55
CA ARG A 27 -11.82 0.87 -18.34
C ARG A 27 -11.43 0.29 -19.71
N CYS A 28 -10.40 -0.55 -19.75
CA CYS A 28 -9.95 -1.12 -21.01
C CYS A 28 -11.01 -2.11 -21.56
N PRO A 29 -11.51 -1.92 -22.80
CA PRO A 29 -12.55 -2.79 -23.37
C PRO A 29 -12.00 -4.14 -23.88
N THR A 30 -10.70 -4.40 -23.74
CA THR A 30 -10.10 -5.66 -24.21
C THR A 30 -10.57 -6.81 -23.34
N SER A 31 -11.24 -7.77 -23.96
CA SER A 31 -11.64 -9.03 -23.33
C SER A 31 -10.98 -10.21 -24.04
N PHE A 32 -10.67 -11.26 -23.29
CA PHE A 32 -10.06 -12.49 -23.79
C PHE A 32 -10.45 -13.68 -22.90
N HIS A 33 -10.29 -14.90 -23.42
CA HIS A 33 -10.38 -16.09 -22.57
C HIS A 33 -9.07 -16.26 -21.81
N VAL A 34 -9.13 -16.80 -20.60
CA VAL A 34 -7.95 -17.09 -19.77
C VAL A 34 -6.94 -17.95 -20.55
N THR A 35 -7.42 -19.01 -21.21
CA THR A 35 -6.59 -19.90 -22.03
C THR A 35 -5.96 -19.20 -23.23
N CYS A 36 -6.73 -18.34 -23.94
CA CYS A 36 -6.20 -17.57 -25.05
C CYS A 36 -5.19 -16.50 -24.62
N ALA A 37 -5.39 -15.91 -23.43
CA ALA A 37 -4.48 -14.94 -22.85
C ALA A 37 -3.15 -15.60 -22.46
N HIS A 38 -3.22 -16.76 -21.79
CA HIS A 38 -2.04 -17.55 -21.44
C HIS A 38 -1.24 -17.96 -22.69
N ALA A 39 -1.92 -18.49 -23.71
CA ALA A 39 -1.27 -18.88 -24.97
C ALA A 39 -0.68 -17.68 -25.74
N ALA A 40 -1.21 -16.47 -25.54
CA ALA A 40 -0.67 -15.24 -26.12
C ALA A 40 0.44 -14.60 -25.28
N GLY A 41 0.78 -15.15 -24.11
CA GLY A 41 1.80 -14.59 -23.21
C GLY A 41 1.34 -13.35 -22.44
N VAL A 42 0.03 -13.19 -22.22
CA VAL A 42 -0.53 -12.11 -21.38
C VAL A 42 -0.12 -12.35 -19.92
N THR A 43 0.46 -11.34 -19.27
CA THR A 43 0.81 -11.39 -17.85
C THR A 43 -0.43 -11.48 -16.97
N MET A 44 -0.45 -12.50 -16.11
CA MET A 44 -1.43 -12.68 -15.05
C MET A 44 -0.67 -12.60 -13.74
N GLU A 45 -0.93 -11.56 -12.96
CA GLU A 45 -0.29 -11.37 -11.66
C GLU A 45 -1.32 -11.63 -10.57
N PRO A 46 -1.00 -12.45 -9.54
CA PRO A 46 -1.86 -12.55 -8.37
C PRO A 46 -1.99 -11.15 -7.75
N ASP A 47 -3.23 -10.72 -7.53
CA ASP A 47 -3.54 -9.42 -6.91
C ASP A 47 -4.35 -9.68 -5.63
N ASP A 48 -4.41 -8.67 -4.77
CA ASP A 48 -5.02 -8.83 -3.45
C ASP A 48 -6.54 -8.94 -3.53
N TRP A 49 -7.10 -9.68 -2.58
CA TRP A 49 -8.54 -9.81 -2.36
C TRP A 49 -9.26 -8.44 -2.39
N PRO A 50 -10.40 -8.27 -3.11
CA PRO A 50 -11.28 -9.28 -3.72
C PRO A 50 -10.92 -9.66 -5.17
N TYR A 51 -9.85 -9.11 -5.76
CA TYR A 51 -9.46 -9.38 -7.14
C TYR A 51 -8.23 -10.30 -7.13
N VAL A 52 -8.47 -11.60 -7.01
CA VAL A 52 -7.43 -12.62 -6.81
C VAL A 52 -6.37 -12.65 -7.94
N VAL A 53 -6.66 -12.09 -9.12
CA VAL A 53 -5.73 -12.01 -10.25
C VAL A 53 -5.96 -10.72 -11.04
N SER A 54 -4.90 -9.94 -11.26
CA SER A 54 -4.88 -8.82 -12.22
C SER A 54 -4.37 -9.30 -13.57
N ILE A 55 -5.05 -8.91 -14.65
CA ILE A 55 -4.69 -9.36 -16.00
C ILE A 55 -4.55 -8.16 -16.93
N THR A 56 -3.35 -7.98 -17.46
CA THR A 56 -2.96 -6.79 -18.21
C THR A 56 -2.77 -7.15 -19.68
N CYS A 57 -3.57 -6.56 -20.58
CA CYS A 57 -3.44 -6.84 -22.01
C CYS A 57 -2.10 -6.32 -22.54
N HIS A 58 -1.62 -6.84 -23.68
CA HIS A 58 -0.33 -6.40 -24.26
C HIS A 58 -0.22 -4.89 -24.52
N ARG A 59 -1.36 -4.21 -24.72
CA ARG A 59 -1.40 -2.75 -24.87
C ARG A 59 -0.99 -2.00 -23.60
N HIS A 60 -1.09 -2.65 -22.45
CA HIS A 60 -0.75 -2.09 -21.13
C HIS A 60 0.45 -2.78 -20.47
N GLN A 61 0.85 -3.95 -20.95
CA GLN A 61 1.96 -4.72 -20.39
C GLN A 61 3.31 -3.98 -20.39
N SER A 62 3.53 -3.10 -21.37
CA SER A 62 4.74 -2.27 -21.44
C SER A 62 4.76 -1.10 -20.45
N ARG A 63 3.61 -0.70 -19.90
CA ARG A 63 3.48 0.46 -18.99
C ARG A 63 3.46 0.06 -17.52
N SER A 64 2.99 -1.15 -17.19
CA SER A 64 2.86 -1.60 -15.80
C SER A 64 4.09 -2.34 -15.29
N SER A 65 4.68 -3.24 -16.09
CA SER A 65 5.76 -4.12 -15.62
C SER A 65 7.13 -3.43 -15.53
N SER A 66 7.43 -2.51 -16.45
CA SER A 66 8.68 -1.76 -16.50
C SER A 66 8.75 -0.70 -15.40
N ALA A 67 7.67 0.05 -15.17
CA ALA A 67 7.62 1.11 -14.17
C ALA A 67 7.66 0.57 -12.73
N GLN A 68 6.96 -0.53 -12.41
CA GLN A 68 6.99 -1.13 -11.08
C GLN A 68 8.35 -1.78 -10.77
N ARG A 69 8.95 -2.51 -11.72
CA ARG A 69 10.28 -3.10 -11.51
C ARG A 69 11.39 -2.05 -11.47
N ALA A 70 11.30 -0.98 -12.27
CA ALA A 70 12.25 0.13 -12.20
C ALA A 70 12.09 0.97 -10.92
N ALA A 71 10.87 1.09 -10.38
CA ALA A 71 10.63 1.77 -9.10
C ALA A 71 11.35 1.06 -7.95
N PHE A 72 11.28 -0.27 -7.86
CA PHE A 72 11.99 -1.02 -6.81
C PHE A 72 13.51 -1.07 -6.98
N GLN A 73 14.04 -0.67 -8.14
CA GLN A 73 15.48 -0.59 -8.42
C GLN A 73 16.10 0.78 -8.13
N LYS A 74 15.30 1.80 -7.80
CA LYS A 74 15.88 3.08 -7.38
C LYS A 74 16.47 2.93 -5.98
N ASP A 75 17.77 3.14 -5.88
CA ASP A 75 18.47 3.26 -4.61
C ASP A 75 17.94 4.48 -3.85
N ILE A 76 17.64 4.27 -2.58
CA ILE A 76 17.17 5.31 -1.67
C ILE A 76 18.35 5.78 -0.84
N VAL A 77 18.60 7.09 -0.84
CA VAL A 77 19.76 7.69 -0.17
C VAL A 77 19.38 8.18 1.23
N LEU A 78 20.35 8.20 2.15
CA LEU A 78 20.21 8.83 3.46
C LEU A 78 19.77 10.29 3.32
N GLY A 79 18.76 10.68 4.11
CA GLY A 79 18.19 12.02 4.10
C GLY A 79 17.19 12.30 2.99
N GLN A 80 16.92 11.34 2.09
CA GLN A 80 15.91 11.48 1.05
C GLN A 80 14.49 11.48 1.64
N THR A 81 13.61 12.31 1.09
CA THR A 81 12.18 12.29 1.41
C THR A 81 11.51 11.17 0.62
N VAL A 82 10.89 10.25 1.36
CA VAL A 82 10.17 9.09 0.83
C VAL A 82 8.75 9.07 1.39
N ILE A 83 7.91 8.20 0.85
CA ILE A 83 6.58 7.93 1.36
C ILE A 83 6.61 6.56 2.02
N SER A 84 6.25 6.53 3.30
CA SER A 84 6.22 5.30 4.08
C SER A 84 4.95 5.21 4.92
N LYS A 85 4.65 3.99 5.36
CA LYS A 85 3.51 3.70 6.22
C LYS A 85 3.84 4.04 7.66
N HIS A 86 3.06 4.93 8.25
CA HIS A 86 3.16 5.30 9.65
C HIS A 86 2.46 4.25 10.55
N LYS A 87 2.70 4.31 11.86
CA LYS A 87 2.12 3.41 12.87
C LYS A 87 0.58 3.40 12.85
N ASN A 88 -0.03 4.49 12.40
CA ASN A 88 -1.47 4.63 12.22
C ASN A 88 -2.03 4.02 10.90
N LEU A 89 -1.22 3.22 10.19
CA LEU A 89 -1.55 2.54 8.92
C LEU A 89 -1.82 3.47 7.72
N ARG A 90 -1.55 4.77 7.84
CA ARG A 90 -1.62 5.74 6.73
C ARG A 90 -0.23 6.02 6.16
N TYR A 91 -0.21 6.55 4.95
CA TYR A 91 1.03 6.92 4.27
C TYR A 91 1.28 8.42 4.41
N TYR A 92 2.50 8.76 4.79
CA TYR A 92 2.97 10.14 4.93
C TYR A 92 4.35 10.28 4.30
N SER A 93 4.73 11.51 4.00
CA SER A 93 6.12 11.86 3.71
C SER A 93 6.96 11.68 4.97
N SER A 94 8.08 10.99 4.83
CA SER A 94 9.06 10.73 5.87
C SER A 94 10.45 10.90 5.29
N LYS A 95 11.42 11.16 6.17
CA LYS A 95 12.83 11.32 5.80
C LYS A 95 13.61 10.09 6.21
N VAL A 96 14.42 9.55 5.30
CA VAL A 96 15.27 8.40 5.60
C VAL A 96 16.40 8.84 6.52
N THR A 97 16.47 8.27 7.72
CA THR A 97 17.53 8.58 8.70
C THR A 97 18.64 7.55 8.66
N GLN A 98 18.31 6.28 8.40
CA GLN A 98 19.27 5.18 8.34
C GLN A 98 18.88 4.18 7.25
N VAL A 99 19.88 3.66 6.55
CA VAL A 99 19.74 2.61 5.53
C VAL A 99 20.58 1.44 6.02
N THR A 100 19.95 0.28 6.16
CA THR A 100 20.60 -0.93 6.67
C THR A 100 20.31 -2.07 5.71
N SER A 101 21.34 -2.78 5.24
CA SER A 101 21.16 -4.00 4.45
C SER A 101 21.29 -5.20 5.38
N GLN A 102 20.27 -6.07 5.38
CA GLN A 102 20.28 -7.31 6.15
C GLN A 102 20.24 -8.49 5.19
N THR A 103 21.21 -9.38 5.31
CA THR A 103 21.27 -10.61 4.50
C THR A 103 20.63 -11.73 5.28
N PHE A 104 19.68 -12.42 4.65
CA PHE A 104 19.06 -13.63 5.17
C PHE A 104 19.41 -14.80 4.24
N TYR A 105 19.56 -15.97 4.82
CA TYR A 105 19.79 -17.21 4.09
C TYR A 105 18.50 -17.97 3.92
N GLU A 106 18.36 -18.54 2.74
CA GLU A 106 17.28 -19.43 2.36
C GLU A 106 17.78 -20.85 2.53
N VAL A 107 17.16 -21.60 3.43
CA VAL A 107 17.57 -22.95 3.80
C VAL A 107 16.36 -23.89 3.77
N MET A 108 16.62 -25.14 3.38
CA MET A 108 15.64 -26.23 3.41
C MET A 108 16.07 -27.24 4.46
N PHE A 109 15.31 -27.34 5.54
CA PHE A 109 15.57 -28.29 6.60
C PHE A 109 15.30 -29.74 6.14
N ASP A 110 15.95 -30.70 6.80
CA ASP A 110 15.81 -32.12 6.47
C ASP A 110 14.39 -32.68 6.74
N ASP A 111 13.59 -31.98 7.54
CA ASP A 111 12.17 -32.28 7.79
C ASP A 111 11.25 -31.82 6.64
N GLY A 112 11.79 -31.14 5.63
CA GLY A 112 11.07 -30.56 4.50
C GLY A 112 10.55 -29.13 4.74
N SER A 113 10.84 -28.54 5.90
CA SER A 113 10.50 -27.15 6.21
C SER A 113 11.44 -26.19 5.47
N PHE A 114 10.92 -25.04 5.04
CA PHE A 114 11.70 -23.99 4.37
C PHE A 114 11.74 -22.73 5.23
N SER A 115 12.93 -22.15 5.37
CA SER A 115 13.15 -20.84 6.01
C SER A 115 13.85 -19.90 5.04
N ASN A 116 13.44 -18.64 5.05
CA ASN A 116 14.02 -17.54 4.28
C ASN A 116 14.46 -16.36 5.16
N ASP A 117 14.50 -16.58 6.47
CA ASP A 117 14.76 -15.60 7.53
C ASP A 117 15.90 -16.05 8.45
N THR A 118 16.70 -17.04 8.03
CA THR A 118 17.87 -17.52 8.78
C THR A 118 19.02 -16.52 8.68
N TYR A 119 19.66 -16.20 9.81
CA TYR A 119 20.82 -15.30 9.77
C TYR A 119 22.10 -16.03 9.34
N PRO A 120 23.06 -15.33 8.69
CA PRO A 120 24.38 -15.89 8.39
C PRO A 120 25.12 -16.38 9.65
N GLU A 121 24.94 -15.71 10.78
CA GLU A 121 25.50 -16.10 12.08
C GLU A 121 24.88 -17.36 12.70
N ASP A 122 23.68 -17.76 12.27
CA ASP A 122 23.03 -18.99 12.75
C ASP A 122 23.59 -20.25 12.07
N ILE A 123 24.32 -20.10 10.96
CA ILE A 123 25.02 -21.20 10.31
C ILE A 123 26.30 -21.51 11.09
N VAL A 124 26.32 -22.67 11.77
CA VAL A 124 27.48 -23.09 12.57
C VAL A 124 28.42 -24.04 11.83
N SER A 125 27.97 -24.64 10.74
CA SER A 125 28.81 -25.54 9.92
C SER A 125 29.96 -24.82 9.22
N ARG A 126 29.83 -23.51 8.99
CA ARG A 126 30.82 -22.67 8.31
C ARG A 126 30.78 -21.27 8.91
N ASP A 127 31.94 -20.63 9.01
CA ASP A 127 32.06 -19.22 9.39
C ASP A 127 31.64 -18.31 8.22
N CYS A 128 30.32 -18.17 8.01
CA CYS A 128 29.75 -17.40 6.91
C CYS A 128 30.09 -15.91 6.96
N ALA A 129 30.38 -15.37 8.16
CA ALA A 129 30.78 -13.97 8.33
C ALA A 129 32.14 -13.69 7.68
N ARG A 130 33.07 -14.65 7.70
CA ARG A 130 34.43 -14.49 7.17
C ARG A 130 34.65 -15.14 5.80
N LEU A 131 34.01 -16.29 5.57
CA LEU A 131 34.19 -17.09 4.35
C LEU A 131 33.09 -16.85 3.29
N GLY A 132 32.10 -16.03 3.60
CA GLY A 132 30.96 -15.76 2.71
C GLY A 132 29.92 -16.89 2.72
N PRO A 133 28.88 -16.75 1.86
CA PRO A 133 27.77 -17.70 1.82
C PRO A 133 28.21 -19.11 1.36
N PRO A 134 27.53 -20.17 1.84
CA PRO A 134 27.71 -21.54 1.36
C PRO A 134 27.32 -21.71 -0.11
N GLU A 135 27.68 -22.84 -0.71
CA GLU A 135 27.24 -23.17 -2.07
C GLU A 135 25.79 -23.67 -2.08
N VAL A 136 25.03 -23.35 -3.13
CA VAL A 136 23.64 -23.80 -3.27
C VAL A 136 23.59 -25.34 -3.33
N GLY A 137 22.86 -25.94 -2.40
CA GLY A 137 22.75 -27.38 -2.19
C GLY A 137 23.68 -27.94 -1.11
N GLU A 138 24.57 -27.14 -0.55
CA GLU A 138 25.47 -27.56 0.53
C GLU A 138 24.69 -27.87 1.81
N ALA A 139 25.04 -28.98 2.47
CA ALA A 139 24.46 -29.35 3.75
C ALA A 139 25.08 -28.47 4.85
N VAL A 140 24.24 -27.68 5.50
CA VAL A 140 24.60 -26.75 6.56
C VAL A 140 23.90 -27.13 7.86
N GLN A 141 24.49 -26.71 8.98
CA GLN A 141 23.89 -26.88 10.28
C GLN A 141 23.46 -25.51 10.82
N VAL A 142 22.18 -25.37 11.10
CA VAL A 142 21.57 -24.12 11.58
C VAL A 142 21.32 -24.23 13.08
N LYS A 143 21.74 -23.23 13.83
CA LYS A 143 21.42 -23.07 15.25
C LYS A 143 20.06 -22.38 15.38
N TRP A 144 19.12 -23.05 16.02
CA TRP A 144 17.79 -22.49 16.29
C TRP A 144 17.77 -21.72 17.63
N PRO A 145 16.82 -20.79 17.87
CA PRO A 145 16.68 -20.09 19.14
C PRO A 145 16.51 -21.00 20.37
N ASP A 146 16.03 -22.23 20.16
CA ASP A 146 15.94 -23.27 21.20
C ASP A 146 17.33 -23.79 21.66
N GLY A 147 18.41 -23.32 21.02
CA GLY A 147 19.79 -23.74 21.27
C GLY A 147 20.17 -25.07 20.61
N LEU A 148 19.23 -25.71 19.91
CA LEU A 148 19.43 -26.95 19.16
C LEU A 148 19.95 -26.69 17.75
N PHE A 149 20.55 -27.73 17.17
CA PHE A 149 21.13 -27.71 15.84
C PHE A 149 20.34 -28.59 14.89
N TYR A 150 19.95 -28.02 13.76
CA TYR A 150 19.18 -28.72 12.74
C TYR A 150 19.97 -28.79 11.44
N GLY A 151 19.92 -29.95 10.80
CA GLY A 151 20.45 -30.14 9.45
C GLY A 151 19.55 -29.46 8.43
N ALA A 152 20.16 -28.69 7.54
CA ALA A 152 19.48 -28.04 6.44
C ALA A 152 20.37 -28.02 5.19
N LYS A 153 19.80 -27.68 4.05
CA LYS A 153 20.51 -27.43 2.80
C LYS A 153 20.36 -25.98 2.43
N TYR A 154 21.47 -25.33 2.17
CA TYR A 154 21.48 -23.95 1.71
C TYR A 154 20.90 -23.87 0.29
N GLN A 155 19.92 -23.00 0.07
CA GLN A 155 19.33 -22.78 -1.25
C GLN A 155 19.72 -21.44 -1.86
N GLY A 156 20.07 -20.45 -1.04
CA GLY A 156 20.47 -19.13 -1.53
C GLY A 156 20.53 -18.09 -0.42
N SER A 157 20.84 -16.85 -0.80
CA SER A 157 20.83 -15.70 0.09
C SER A 157 19.95 -14.60 -0.50
N ASN A 158 19.17 -13.99 0.36
CA ASN A 158 18.35 -12.84 0.04
C ASN A 158 18.85 -11.62 0.84
N THR A 159 19.34 -10.60 0.14
CA THR A 159 19.73 -9.34 0.77
C THR A 159 18.55 -8.38 0.75
N SER A 160 17.97 -8.13 1.91
CA SER A 160 16.86 -7.19 2.09
C SER A 160 17.35 -5.85 2.63
N HIS A 161 16.98 -4.76 1.96
CA HIS A 161 17.25 -3.41 2.45
C HIS A 161 16.13 -2.94 3.37
N MET A 162 16.51 -2.49 4.56
CA MET A 162 15.66 -1.86 5.56
C MET A 162 15.99 -0.37 5.64
N TYR A 163 14.93 0.44 5.71
CA TYR A 163 15.03 1.89 5.76
C TYR A 163 14.37 2.35 7.05
N GLN A 164 15.15 2.99 7.91
CA GLN A 164 14.62 3.73 9.05
C GLN A 164 14.21 5.10 8.56
N VAL A 165 12.95 5.42 8.78
CA VAL A 165 12.34 6.67 8.33
C VAL A 165 11.79 7.41 9.53
N GLU A 166 12.05 8.71 9.57
CA GLU A 166 11.55 9.65 10.56
C GLU A 166 10.43 10.49 9.94
N PHE A 167 9.31 10.56 10.64
CA PHE A 167 8.15 11.35 10.24
C PHE A 167 8.22 12.76 10.86
N GLU A 168 7.39 13.68 10.37
CA GLU A 168 7.34 15.06 10.89
C GLU A 168 6.96 15.16 12.38
N ASP A 169 6.33 14.13 12.95
CA ASP A 169 6.01 14.03 14.37
C ASP A 169 7.19 13.54 15.24
N GLY A 170 8.37 13.32 14.63
CA GLY A 170 9.55 12.75 15.27
C GLY A 170 9.46 11.24 15.50
N SER A 171 8.37 10.60 15.06
CA SER A 171 8.25 9.15 15.14
C SER A 171 9.17 8.48 14.14
N GLN A 172 9.73 7.33 14.52
CA GLN A 172 10.58 6.54 13.65
C GLN A 172 9.96 5.16 13.41
N VAL A 173 10.06 4.69 12.17
CA VAL A 173 9.61 3.35 11.75
C VAL A 173 10.68 2.74 10.86
N VAL A 174 10.90 1.44 11.01
CA VAL A 174 11.72 0.66 10.09
C VAL A 174 10.79 0.02 9.07
N ALA A 175 11.05 0.26 7.79
CA ALA A 175 10.28 -0.27 6.67
C ALA A 175 11.19 -1.00 5.67
N LYS A 176 10.68 -2.05 5.04
CA LYS A 176 11.37 -2.77 3.97
C LYS A 176 11.34 -1.95 2.67
N ARG A 177 12.23 -2.26 1.71
CA ARG A 177 12.24 -1.59 0.39
C ARG A 177 10.89 -1.62 -0.33
N GLU A 178 10.11 -2.69 -0.14
CA GLU A 178 8.79 -2.89 -0.75
C GLU A 178 7.70 -1.92 -0.22
N ASP A 179 7.89 -1.41 1.00
CA ASP A 179 6.95 -0.52 1.69
C ASP A 179 7.36 0.97 1.65
N VAL A 180 8.50 1.26 1.03
CA VAL A 180 9.04 2.62 0.87
C VAL A 180 8.96 3.03 -0.59
N TYR A 181 8.35 4.19 -0.83
CA TYR A 181 8.14 4.73 -2.18
C TYR A 181 8.83 6.08 -2.33
N THR A 182 9.47 6.33 -3.48
CA THR A 182 10.00 7.68 -3.75
C THR A 182 8.90 8.63 -4.21
N LEU A 183 9.12 9.95 -4.07
CA LEU A 183 8.14 10.96 -4.50
C LEU A 183 7.86 10.93 -6.02
N ASP A 184 8.84 10.46 -6.80
CA ASP A 184 8.77 10.36 -8.26
C ASP A 184 8.17 9.04 -8.75
N GLU A 185 7.89 8.10 -7.85
CA GLU A 185 7.35 6.79 -8.19
C GLU A 185 5.82 6.78 -8.29
N ASP A 186 5.31 5.99 -9.23
CA ASP A 186 3.88 5.76 -9.38
C ASP A 186 3.38 4.88 -8.23
N LEU A 187 2.95 5.52 -7.15
CA LEU A 187 2.41 4.86 -5.96
C LEU A 187 1.24 3.93 -6.33
N PRO A 188 1.14 2.73 -5.72
CA PRO A 188 -0.02 1.86 -5.88
C PRO A 188 -1.32 2.59 -5.56
N LYS A 189 -2.42 2.26 -6.24
CA LYS A 189 -3.72 2.94 -6.06
C LYS A 189 -4.18 2.97 -4.59
N LYS A 190 -3.86 1.92 -3.82
CA LYS A 190 -4.13 1.82 -2.38
C LYS A 190 -3.34 2.84 -1.56
N VAL A 191 -2.08 3.06 -1.94
CA VAL A 191 -1.19 4.04 -1.32
C VAL A 191 -1.64 5.44 -1.69
N LYS A 192 -1.91 5.72 -2.98
CA LYS A 192 -2.46 7.02 -3.43
C LYS A 192 -3.77 7.40 -2.73
N GLY A 193 -4.68 6.45 -2.55
CA GLY A 193 -5.97 6.70 -1.87
C GLY A 193 -5.87 6.91 -0.36
N ARG A 194 -4.79 6.47 0.28
CA ARG A 194 -4.54 6.60 1.72
C ARG A 194 -3.39 7.55 2.05
N LEU A 195 -2.77 8.14 1.02
CA LEU A 195 -1.73 9.14 1.16
C LEU A 195 -2.36 10.40 1.74
N SER A 196 -1.95 10.74 2.95
CA SER A 196 -2.41 11.96 3.60
C SER A 196 -1.35 13.02 3.38
N THR A 197 -1.60 13.95 2.46
CA THR A 197 -0.79 15.16 2.29
C THR A 197 -1.09 16.10 3.46
N ALA A 198 -0.45 15.89 4.61
CA ALA A 198 -0.64 16.71 5.79
C ALA A 198 0.14 18.04 5.75
N SER A 199 1.17 18.17 4.92
CA SER A 199 2.07 19.33 4.91
C SER A 199 2.23 19.94 3.52
N SER A 200 1.18 20.62 3.05
CA SER A 200 1.42 21.99 2.61
C SER A 200 0.53 22.83 3.49
N MET A 201 1.10 23.87 4.11
CA MET A 201 0.40 24.77 5.01
C MET A 201 -0.65 25.60 4.26
N ARG A 202 -1.64 24.95 3.61
CA ARG A 202 -2.70 25.57 2.81
C ARG A 202 -3.66 26.42 3.65
N PHE A 203 -3.48 26.41 4.97
CA PHE A 203 -4.32 27.14 5.91
C PHE A 203 -3.49 28.07 6.81
N GLN A 204 -2.35 28.61 6.34
CA GLN A 204 -1.80 29.80 7.01
C GLN A 204 -2.77 30.99 6.93
N ASP A 205 -3.45 31.16 5.80
CA ASP A 205 -4.45 32.23 5.61
C ASP A 205 -5.71 32.07 6.45
N ALA A 206 -5.98 30.89 7.02
CA ALA A 206 -7.13 30.70 7.90
C ALA A 206 -6.93 31.31 9.30
N PHE A 207 -5.67 31.50 9.73
CA PHE A 207 -5.35 32.05 11.05
C PHE A 207 -5.08 33.56 11.02
N PHE A 208 -4.76 34.15 9.87
CA PHE A 208 -4.55 35.59 9.68
C PHE A 208 -5.71 36.30 8.96
N THR A 209 -6.95 35.83 9.13
CA THR A 209 -8.11 36.61 8.66
C THR A 209 -8.35 37.79 9.60
N THR A 210 -7.72 38.92 9.29
CA THR A 210 -8.16 40.23 9.78
C THR A 210 -9.62 40.42 9.40
N GLN A 211 -10.43 40.76 10.41
CA GLN A 211 -11.81 41.20 10.37
C GLN A 211 -12.51 41.29 9.01
N GLY A 212 -13.57 40.49 8.88
CA GLY A 212 -14.85 40.98 8.38
C GLY A 212 -15.11 40.85 6.89
N GLU A 213 -15.41 39.63 6.40
CA GLU A 213 -16.18 39.52 5.15
C GLU A 213 -17.10 38.28 5.11
N ARG A 214 -18.40 38.58 5.14
CA ARG A 214 -19.58 37.86 4.60
C ARG A 214 -19.50 36.32 4.57
N LYS A 215 -19.89 35.69 5.69
CA LYS A 215 -20.29 34.28 5.73
C LYS A 215 -21.36 34.01 4.66
N ARG A 216 -21.06 33.12 3.70
CA ARG A 216 -22.06 32.58 2.77
C ARG A 216 -23.20 31.95 3.57
N GLN A 217 -24.40 32.52 3.44
CA GLN A 217 -25.61 32.00 4.06
C GLN A 217 -25.95 30.65 3.41
N ARG A 218 -25.98 29.57 4.19
CA ARG A 218 -26.40 28.25 3.70
C ARG A 218 -27.90 28.30 3.38
N THR A 219 -28.25 28.16 2.11
CA THR A 219 -29.64 28.00 1.69
C THR A 219 -30.13 26.61 2.09
N PRO A 220 -31.21 26.49 2.86
CA PRO A 220 -31.76 25.18 3.24
C PRO A 220 -32.23 24.39 2.01
N ASN A 221 -32.07 23.08 2.09
CA ASN A 221 -32.46 22.15 1.04
C ASN A 221 -34.00 22.16 0.86
N SER A 222 -34.49 22.20 -0.39
CA SER A 222 -35.91 22.43 -0.72
C SER A 222 -36.88 21.41 -0.09
N ARG A 223 -36.37 20.22 0.23
CA ARG A 223 -37.12 19.13 0.87
C ARG A 223 -37.60 19.43 2.29
N PHE A 224 -36.99 20.40 2.98
CA PHE A 224 -37.25 20.73 4.39
C PHE A 224 -37.89 22.11 4.59
N GLN A 225 -38.40 22.75 3.53
CA GLN A 225 -39.00 24.09 3.62
C GLN A 225 -40.30 24.16 4.45
N LYS A 226 -40.94 23.02 4.73
CA LYS A 226 -42.22 22.97 5.48
C LYS A 226 -42.07 22.51 6.94
N ASP A 227 -40.85 22.22 7.40
CA ASP A 227 -40.64 21.91 8.81
C ASP A 227 -40.63 23.21 9.61
N TYR A 228 -41.38 23.22 10.71
CA TYR A 228 -41.62 24.37 11.60
C TYR A 228 -40.34 25.02 12.13
N VAL A 229 -39.18 24.35 12.01
CA VAL A 229 -37.85 24.85 12.41
C VAL A 229 -37.23 25.82 11.39
N ALA A 230 -37.75 25.88 10.15
CA ALA A 230 -37.14 26.66 9.07
C ALA A 230 -37.66 28.09 8.91
N LEU A 231 -38.60 28.55 9.75
CA LEU A 231 -39.16 29.91 9.67
C LEU A 231 -38.41 30.87 10.61
N PRO A 232 -37.66 31.88 10.10
CA PRO A 232 -36.86 32.79 10.93
C PRO A 232 -37.66 33.84 11.73
N GLY A 233 -38.99 33.69 11.85
CA GLY A 233 -39.90 34.79 12.19
C GLY A 233 -40.51 34.81 13.59
N LEU A 234 -40.20 33.85 14.49
CA LEU A 234 -40.89 33.73 15.79
C LEU A 234 -40.00 33.88 17.03
N LEU A 235 -38.76 34.33 16.89
CA LEU A 235 -37.94 34.75 18.03
C LEU A 235 -38.15 36.24 18.32
N THR A 236 -39.38 36.62 18.66
CA THR A 236 -39.66 37.91 19.31
C THR A 236 -39.66 37.71 20.83
N ALA A 237 -38.62 38.25 21.45
CA ALA A 237 -38.41 38.55 22.86
C ALA A 237 -39.55 38.19 23.84
N SER A 238 -39.40 37.08 24.57
CA SER A 238 -39.96 36.93 25.91
C SER A 238 -38.91 37.35 26.93
N LYS A 239 -39.07 38.56 27.48
CA LYS A 239 -38.36 39.04 28.67
C LYS A 239 -38.55 38.02 29.80
N SER A 240 -37.46 37.42 30.27
CA SER A 240 -37.48 36.63 31.51
C SER A 240 -37.65 37.58 32.69
N THR A 241 -38.83 37.61 33.30
CA THR A 241 -39.02 38.16 34.65
C THR A 241 -38.43 37.16 35.63
N TRP A 242 -37.31 37.52 36.24
CA TRP A 242 -36.70 36.76 37.34
C TRP A 242 -37.43 37.10 38.64
N GLU A 243 -38.13 36.15 39.23
CA GLU A 243 -38.59 36.22 40.63
C GLU A 243 -37.48 35.71 41.56
N PRO A 244 -37.07 36.46 42.59
CA PRO A 244 -36.18 35.94 43.62
C PRO A 244 -36.97 35.14 44.67
N ARG A 245 -36.65 33.84 44.80
CA ARG A 245 -37.07 33.04 45.96
C ARG A 245 -36.22 33.43 47.18
N SER A 246 -36.86 33.98 48.21
CA SER A 246 -36.27 34.23 49.53
C SER A 246 -35.78 32.94 50.21
N PRO A 247 -34.69 33.01 51.00
CA PRO A 247 -34.26 31.92 51.86
C PRO A 247 -35.06 31.90 53.16
N LYS A 248 -35.62 30.74 53.53
CA LYS A 248 -36.07 30.47 54.90
C LYS A 248 -34.84 30.21 55.77
N GLY A 249 -34.56 31.13 56.69
CA GLY A 249 -33.69 30.88 57.84
C GLY A 249 -34.54 30.63 59.09
N LYS A 250 -34.15 29.58 59.82
CA LYS A 250 -34.40 29.25 61.23
C LYS A 250 -35.85 29.29 61.76
#